data_AF-A0A6I1MS34-F1
#
_entry.id   AF-A0A6I1MS34-F1
#
_cell.length_a   1.000
_cell.length_b   1.000
_cell.length_c   1.000
_cell.angle_alpha   90.00
_cell.angle_beta   90.00
_cell.angle_gamma   90.00
#
_symmetry.space_group_name_H-M   'P 1'
#
loop_
_entity.id
_entity.type
_entity.pdbx_description
1 polymer ?
#
loop_
_entity_poly.entity_id
_entity_poly.type
_entity_poly.pdbx_seq_one_letter_code
_entity_poly.pdbx_strand_id
1 'polypeptide(L)' 'MNENNLKLAQQDIEDALKAVENLEIKLNCNELSKDLLKEQFVMLTDKLQNLEDILKTEGIF' A
#
# COMPACT_ATOMS: atom_id res chain seq x y z
N MET A 1 23.76 -6.78 2.25
CA MET A 1 22.39 -7.05 1.76
C MET A 1 22.50 -7.73 0.40
N ASN A 2 21.72 -8.78 0.13
CA ASN A 2 21.74 -9.45 -1.18
C ASN A 2 21.06 -8.54 -2.22
N GLU A 3 21.69 -8.34 -3.36
CA GLU A 3 21.22 -7.47 -4.45
C GLU A 3 19.82 -7.85 -4.95
N ASN A 4 19.47 -9.14 -4.90
CA ASN A 4 18.13 -9.63 -5.23
C ASN A 4 17.07 -9.17 -4.22
N ASN A 5 17.41 -9.13 -2.94
CA ASN A 5 16.47 -8.69 -1.89
C ASN A 5 16.21 -7.19 -1.97
N LEU A 6 17.22 -6.41 -2.39
CA LEU A 6 17.08 -4.97 -2.65
C LEU A 6 16.16 -4.70 -3.84
N LYS A 7 16.26 -5.48 -4.92
CA LYS A 7 15.38 -5.34 -6.09
C LYS A 7 13.93 -5.69 -5.76
N LEU A 8 13.71 -6.75 -4.99
CA LEU A 8 12.37 -7.12 -4.53
C LEU A 8 11.75 -6.02 -3.66
N ALA A 9 12.51 -5.49 -2.70
CA ALA A 9 12.03 -4.39 -1.86
C ALA A 9 11.72 -3.11 -2.67
N GLN A 10 12.51 -2.79 -3.69
CA GLN A 10 12.23 -1.66 -4.58
C GLN A 10 10.93 -1.87 -5.37
N GLN A 11 10.71 -3.09 -5.87
CA GLN A 11 9.52 -3.41 -6.63
C GLN A 11 8.25 -3.38 -5.78
N ASP A 12 8.31 -3.89 -4.55
CA ASP A 12 7.19 -3.82 -3.60
C ASP A 12 6.85 -2.37 -3.23
N ILE A 13 7.86 -1.49 -3.13
CA ILE A 13 7.67 -0.04 -2.91
C ILE A 13 7.02 0.62 -4.12
N GLU A 14 7.48 0.33 -5.34
CA GLU A 14 6.88 0.87 -6.57
C GLU A 14 5.41 0.45 -6.72
N ASP A 15 5.10 -0.82 -6.44
CA ASP A 15 3.74 -1.33 -6.51
C ASP A 15 2.83 -0.68 -5.45
N ALA A 16 3.35 -0.43 -4.25
CA ALA A 16 2.64 0.31 -3.21
C ALA A 16 2.35 1.76 -3.62
N LEU A 17 3.34 2.46 -4.18
CA LEU A 17 3.20 3.84 -4.65
C LEU A 17 2.16 3.93 -5.78
N LYS A 18 2.20 2.99 -6.72
CA LYS A 18 1.26 2.93 -7.85
C LYS A 18 -0.17 2.61 -7.42
N ALA A 19 -0.34 1.84 -6.35
CA ALA A 19 -1.65 1.59 -5.76
C ALA A 19 -2.23 2.87 -5.12
N VAL A 20 -1.39 3.68 -4.44
CA VAL A 20 -1.79 4.97 -3.87
C VAL A 20 -2.15 5.98 -4.96
N GLU A 21 -1.34 6.08 -6.01
CA GLU A 21 -1.57 7.00 -7.13
C GLU A 21 -2.90 6.70 -7.86
N ASN A 22 -3.21 5.41 -8.10
CA ASN A 22 -4.50 5.00 -8.65
C ASN A 22 -5.68 5.36 -7.74
N LEU A 23 -5.47 5.38 -6.43
CA LEU A 23 -6.46 5.74 -5.43
C LEU A 23 -6.73 7.25 -5.47
N GLU A 24 -5.68 8.07 -5.56
CA GLU A 24 -5.78 9.52 -5.73
C GLU A 24 -6.49 9.91 -7.04
N ILE A 25 -6.21 9.21 -8.14
CA ILE A 25 -6.90 9.43 -9.42
C ILE A 25 -8.40 9.16 -9.28
N LYS A 26 -8.78 8.04 -8.67
CA LYS A 26 -10.21 7.68 -8.46
C LYS A 26 -10.93 8.64 -7.51
N LEU A 27 -10.23 9.18 -6.51
CA LEU A 27 -10.75 10.22 -5.61
C LEU A 27 -11.01 11.53 -6.36
N ASN A 28 -10.09 11.94 -7.25
CA ASN A 28 -10.18 13.20 -7.99
C ASN A 28 -11.22 13.19 -9.14
N CYS A 29 -11.64 12.01 -9.61
CA CYS A 29 -12.64 11.90 -10.67
C CYS A 29 -14.11 11.98 -10.17
N ASN A 30 -14.38 12.20 -8.88
CA ASN A 30 -15.72 12.22 -8.29
C ASN A 30 -16.59 10.97 -8.59
N GLU A 31 -15.97 9.86 -9.03
CA GLU A 31 -16.60 8.54 -9.19
C GLU A 31 -16.71 7.79 -7.85
N LEU A 32 -16.41 8.49 -6.75
CA LEU A 32 -16.28 7.91 -5.43
C LEU A 32 -17.63 7.85 -4.73
N SER A 33 -18.29 6.71 -4.80
CA SER A 33 -19.41 6.42 -3.90
C SER A 33 -18.91 6.28 -2.46
N LYS A 34 -19.77 6.57 -1.48
CA LYS A 34 -19.46 6.37 -0.05
C LYS A 34 -19.05 4.92 0.25
N ASP A 35 -19.62 3.97 -0.47
CA ASP A 35 -19.28 2.54 -0.36
C ASP A 35 -17.89 2.26 -0.92
N LEU A 36 -17.55 2.82 -2.09
CA LEU A 36 -16.21 2.70 -2.68
C LEU A 36 -15.12 3.31 -1.78
N LEU A 37 -15.39 4.48 -1.18
CA LEU A 37 -14.48 5.10 -0.22
C LEU A 37 -14.25 4.21 1.01
N LYS A 38 -15.32 3.58 1.50
CA LYS A 38 -15.25 2.68 2.67
C LYS A 38 -14.45 1.42 2.35
N GLU A 39 -14.67 0.82 1.19
CA GLU A 39 -13.90 -0.34 0.72
C GLU A 39 -12.41 -0.01 0.58
N GLN A 40 -12.10 1.15 -0.01
CA GLN A 40 -10.71 1.59 -0.16
C GLN A 40 -10.05 1.89 1.19
N PHE A 41 -10.76 2.49 2.14
CA PHE A 41 -10.24 2.75 3.48
C PHE A 41 -9.91 1.45 4.24
N VAL A 42 -10.80 0.45 4.17
CA VAL A 42 -10.54 -0.88 4.75
C VAL A 42 -9.33 -1.53 4.09
N MET A 43 -9.27 -1.54 2.75
CA MET A 43 -8.14 -2.10 2.00
C MET A 43 -6.79 -1.44 2.36
N LEU A 44 -6.77 -0.12 2.52
CA LEU A 44 -5.58 0.62 2.92
C LEU A 44 -5.16 0.29 4.35
N THR A 45 -6.13 0.15 5.26
CA THR A 45 -5.86 -0.22 6.66
C THR A 45 -5.26 -1.63 6.74
N ASP A 46 -5.81 -2.59 5.99
CA ASP A 46 -5.26 -3.96 5.93
C ASP A 46 -3.83 -3.99 5.35
N LYS A 47 -3.58 -3.20 4.31
CA LYS A 47 -2.22 -3.07 3.75
C LYS A 47 -1.24 -2.48 4.74
N LEU A 48 -1.66 -1.46 5.50
CA LEU A 48 -0.81 -0.83 6.52
C LEU A 48 -0.53 -1.79 7.67
N GLN A 49 -1.52 -2.55 8.12
CA GLN A 49 -1.33 -3.55 9.18
C GLN A 49 -0.35 -4.64 8.74
N ASN A 50 -0.49 -5.15 7.51
CA ASN A 50 0.45 -6.14 6.97
C ASN A 50 1.88 -5.58 6.88
N LEU A 51 2.03 -4.31 6.49
CA LEU A 51 3.34 -3.65 6.48
C LEU A 51 3.90 -3.53 7.90
N GLU A 52 3.09 -3.13 8.87
CA GLU A 52 3.50 -3.04 10.28
C GLU A 52 3.94 -4.40 10.83
N ASP A 53 3.22 -5.47 10.49
CA ASP A 53 3.55 -6.83 10.93
C ASP A 53 4.86 -7.33 10.33
N ILE A 54 5.15 -6.99 9.06
CA ILE A 54 6.45 -7.24 8.43
C ILE A 54 7.56 -6.48 9.17
N LEU A 55 7.36 -5.19 9.45
CA LEU A 55 8.36 -4.37 10.14
C LEU A 55 8.64 -4.84 11.57
N LYS A 56 7.60 -5.29 12.31
CA LYS A 56 7.75 -5.94 13.62
C LYS A 56 8.53 -7.24 13.53
N THR A 57 8.26 -8.06 12.52
CA THR A 57 8.97 -9.32 12.30
C THR A 57 10.47 -9.09 12.03
N GLU A 58 10.80 -8.02 11.32
CA GLU A 58 12.18 -7.60 11.05
C GLU A 58 12.84 -6.87 12.24
N GLY A 59 12.11 -6.67 13.35
CA GLY A 59 12.61 -6.01 14.57
C GLY A 59 12.86 -4.51 14.41
N ILE A 60 12.23 -3.88 13.42
CA ILE A 60 12.32 -2.45 13.12
C ILE A 60 11.32 -1.64 13.97
N PHE A 61 10.24 -2.29 14.41
CA PHE A 61 9.13 -1.72 15.16
C PHE A 61 8.81 -2.53 16.42
#